data_AF-A0A936KZQ7-F1
#
_entry.id   AF-A0A936KZQ7-F1
#
_cell.length_a   1.000
_cell.length_b   1.000
_cell.length_c   1.000
_cell.angle_alpha   90.00
_cell.angle_beta   90.00
_cell.angle_gamma   90.00
#
_symmetry.space_group_name_H-M   'P 1'
#
loop_
_entity.id
_entity.type
_entity.pdbx_description
1 polymer ?
#
loop_
_entity_poly.entity_id
_entity_poly.type
_entity_poly.pdbx_seq_one_letter_code
_entity_poly.pdbx_strand_id
1 'polypeptide(L)'
;MKESEIDESRYKADFMISENYIKFSSELLRLSLLAIGGFATLILTKIKDESCVNAFPQPIFFVAALISFVVCSAAALCHRYYATDAMSWYISLLRAESKDDKLKIEKERIGLHKILRFSRLSLIACEVSFGIGVILFFLAILNFIY
;
A
#
# COMPACT_ATOMS: atom_id res chain seq x y z
N MET A 1 -26.93 -30.83 15.03
CA MET A 1 -26.23 -29.79 14.24
C MET A 1 -24.86 -29.61 14.88
N LYS A 2 -23.85 -30.37 14.42
CA LYS A 2 -22.48 -30.22 14.93
C LYS A 2 -21.94 -28.94 14.31
N GLU A 3 -21.70 -27.90 15.12
CA GLU A 3 -20.72 -26.89 14.76
C GLU A 3 -19.43 -27.65 14.46
N SER A 4 -19.08 -27.79 13.18
CA SER A 4 -17.73 -28.16 12.82
C SER A 4 -16.88 -27.00 13.32
N GLU A 5 -16.25 -27.15 14.48
CA GLU A 5 -15.17 -26.27 14.92
C GLU A 5 -14.22 -26.15 13.73
N ILE A 6 -14.27 -25.01 13.05
CA ILE A 6 -13.35 -24.72 11.96
C ILE A 6 -11.99 -24.64 12.65
N ASP A 7 -11.12 -25.60 12.37
CA ASP A 7 -9.81 -25.71 13.00
C ASP A 7 -9.01 -24.42 12.76
N GLU A 8 -8.98 -23.57 13.78
CA GLU A 8 -8.37 -22.23 13.71
C GLU A 8 -6.89 -22.29 13.38
N SER A 9 -6.24 -23.42 13.70
CA SER A 9 -4.82 -23.60 13.46
C SER A 9 -4.45 -23.52 11.98
N ARG A 10 -5.37 -23.90 11.07
CA ARG A 10 -5.10 -23.95 9.63
C ARG A 10 -5.11 -22.58 8.96
N TYR A 11 -5.89 -21.64 9.46
CA TYR A 11 -6.00 -20.30 8.86
C TYR A 11 -5.27 -19.19 9.60
N LYS A 12 -4.94 -19.41 10.87
CA LYS A 12 -4.31 -18.40 11.73
C LYS A 12 -2.96 -17.94 11.19
N ALA A 13 -2.19 -18.84 10.59
CA ALA A 13 -0.91 -18.51 9.96
C ALA A 13 -1.08 -17.54 8.78
N ASP A 14 -2.04 -17.80 7.90
CA ASP A 14 -2.31 -16.97 6.72
C ASP A 14 -2.83 -15.58 7.11
N PHE A 15 -3.71 -15.50 8.12
CA PHE A 15 -4.16 -14.21 8.64
C PHE A 15 -3.03 -13.42 9.29
N MET A 16 -2.17 -14.08 10.06
CA MET A 16 -1.02 -13.42 10.67
C MET A 16 -0.06 -12.85 9.61
N ILE A 17 0.17 -13.58 8.52
CA ILE A 17 0.95 -13.10 7.39
C ILE A 17 0.28 -11.88 6.73
N SER A 18 -1.02 -11.97 6.45
CA SER A 18 -1.79 -10.86 5.85
C SER A 18 -1.77 -9.60 6.72
N GLU A 19 -1.97 -9.75 8.04
CA GLU A 19 -1.90 -8.65 9.00
C GLU A 19 -0.52 -7.98 9.00
N ASN A 20 0.56 -8.76 8.91
CA ASN A 20 1.92 -8.22 8.86
C ASN A 20 2.14 -7.39 7.59
N TYR A 21 1.64 -7.83 6.42
CA TYR A 21 1.68 -7.04 5.20
C TYR A 21 0.81 -5.77 5.29
N ILE A 22 -0.36 -5.85 5.92
CA ILE A 22 -1.21 -4.67 6.18
C ILE A 22 -0.46 -3.67 7.07
N LYS A 23 0.18 -4.12 8.16
CA LYS A 23 1.02 -3.27 9.02
C LYS A 23 2.17 -2.63 8.25
N PHE A 24 2.88 -3.41 7.44
CA PHE A 24 3.96 -2.90 6.60
C PHE A 24 3.49 -1.80 5.63
N SER A 25 2.41 -2.05 4.88
CA SER A 25 1.82 -1.05 3.99
C SER A 25 1.32 0.20 4.74
N SER A 26 0.89 0.05 5.99
CA SER A 26 0.53 1.19 6.85
C SER A 26 1.75 2.02 7.25
N GLU A 27 2.90 1.42 7.52
CA GLU A 27 4.14 2.17 7.77
C GLU A 27 4.61 2.89 6.50
N LEU A 28 4.57 2.24 5.33
CA LEU A 28 4.90 2.89 4.06
C LEU A 28 3.99 4.10 3.78
N LEU A 29 2.69 3.98 4.06
CA LEU A 29 1.75 5.10 3.94
C LEU A 29 2.14 6.26 4.87
N ARG A 30 2.46 5.99 6.14
CA ARG A 30 2.89 7.02 7.10
C ARG A 30 4.17 7.71 6.67
N LEU A 31 5.17 6.94 6.22
CA LEU A 31 6.43 7.48 5.70
C LEU A 31 6.21 8.33 4.44
N SER A 32 5.32 7.89 3.55
CA SER A 32 4.96 8.65 2.33
C SER A 32 4.29 9.98 2.68
N LEU A 33 3.34 9.97 3.63
CA LEU A 33 2.68 11.19 4.10
C LEU A 33 3.66 12.12 4.83
N LEU A 34 4.59 11.57 5.61
CA LEU A 34 5.66 12.34 6.25
C LEU A 34 6.55 13.02 5.20
N ALA A 35 6.92 12.31 4.13
CA ALA A 35 7.70 12.88 3.03
C ALA A 35 6.93 14.02 2.34
N ILE A 36 5.64 13.82 2.03
CA ILE A 36 4.75 14.85 1.46
C ILE A 36 4.67 16.08 2.39
N GLY A 37 4.54 15.85 3.71
CA GLY A 37 4.58 16.92 4.71
C GLY A 37 5.90 17.69 4.69
N GLY A 38 7.02 16.98 4.62
CA GLY A 38 8.36 17.57 4.47
C GLY A 38 8.49 18.42 3.20
N PHE A 39 7.95 17.95 2.08
CA PHE A 39 7.88 18.73 0.84
C PHE A 39 7.08 20.03 1.01
N ALA A 40 5.91 19.96 1.65
CA ALA A 40 5.09 21.14 1.91
C ALA A 40 5.83 22.16 2.78
N THR A 41 6.56 21.70 3.81
CA THR A 41 7.38 22.58 4.65
C THR A 41 8.51 23.23 3.86
N LEU A 42 9.23 22.49 3.01
CA LEU A 42 10.30 23.05 2.17
C LEU A 42 9.78 24.16 1.25
N ILE A 43 8.61 23.95 0.63
CA ILE A 43 7.96 24.96 -0.22
C ILE A 43 7.59 26.20 0.60
N LEU A 44 6.95 26.03 1.77
CA LEU A 44 6.52 27.15 2.61
C LEU A 44 7.69 27.98 3.14
N THR A 45 8.79 27.32 3.54
CA THR A 45 10.01 28.01 3.99
C THR A 45 10.60 28.86 2.87
N LYS A 46 10.60 28.36 1.63
CA LYS A 46 11.13 29.10 0.48
C LYS A 46 10.25 30.27 0.03
N ILE A 47 8.92 30.13 0.10
CA ILE A 47 8.00 31.23 -0.22
C ILE A 47 8.21 32.42 0.73
N LYS A 48 8.54 32.15 2.00
CA LYS A 48 8.80 33.19 3.01
C LYS A 48 10.10 33.97 2.79
N ASP A 49 11.03 33.45 1.99
CA ASP A 49 12.39 33.97 1.87
C ASP A 49 12.59 34.91 0.65
N GLU A 50 11.50 35.36 0.01
CA GLU A 50 11.39 36.33 -1.12
C GLU A 50 12.32 36.15 -2.34
N SER A 51 13.15 35.11 -2.39
CA SER A 51 14.11 34.83 -3.46
C SER A 51 13.47 33.99 -4.57
N CYS A 52 12.47 34.59 -5.22
CA CYS A 52 11.45 33.87 -5.99
C CYS A 52 11.77 33.59 -7.48
N VAL A 53 13.02 33.64 -7.94
CA VAL A 53 13.28 33.52 -9.40
C VAL A 53 13.87 32.17 -9.83
N ASN A 54 14.48 31.37 -8.95
CA ASN A 54 15.01 30.04 -9.28
C ASN A 54 14.94 29.08 -8.07
N ALA A 55 13.78 28.94 -7.43
CA ALA A 55 13.64 28.21 -6.18
C ALA A 55 13.98 26.70 -6.26
N PHE A 56 13.91 26.11 -7.44
CA PHE A 56 14.35 24.73 -7.70
C PHE A 56 15.05 24.66 -9.06
N PRO A 57 16.37 24.36 -9.11
CA PRO A 57 17.11 24.30 -10.37
C PRO A 57 16.57 23.23 -11.33
N GLN A 58 15.90 22.20 -10.80
CA GLN A 58 15.20 21.18 -11.60
C GLN A 58 13.87 20.75 -10.94
N PRO A 59 12.75 21.43 -11.24
CA PRO A 59 11.45 21.11 -10.62
C PRO A 59 10.94 19.72 -11.01
N ILE A 60 11.47 19.13 -12.10
CA ILE A 60 11.03 17.84 -12.63
C ILE A 60 11.29 16.70 -11.63
N PHE A 61 12.47 16.63 -11.02
CA PHE A 61 12.81 15.59 -10.04
C PHE A 61 11.96 15.72 -8.77
N PHE A 62 11.73 16.95 -8.33
CA PHE A 62 10.93 17.26 -7.15
C PHE A 62 9.45 16.88 -7.36
N VAL A 63 8.87 17.27 -8.50
CA VAL A 63 7.49 16.93 -8.86
C VAL A 63 7.34 15.42 -9.07
N ALA A 64 8.30 14.77 -9.72
CA ALA A 64 8.29 13.33 -9.92
C ALA A 64 8.37 12.55 -8.60
N ALA A 65 9.19 13.01 -7.64
CA ALA A 65 9.24 12.43 -6.30
C ALA A 65 7.89 12.57 -5.58
N LEU A 66 7.28 13.76 -5.61
CA LEU A 66 5.98 14.02 -4.98
C LEU A 66 4.86 13.14 -5.58
N ILE A 67 4.79 13.04 -6.91
CA ILE A 67 3.86 12.14 -7.60
C ILE A 67 4.10 10.70 -7.16
N SER A 68 5.35 10.27 -7.04
CA SER A 68 5.69 8.90 -6.62
C SER A 68 5.21 8.61 -5.20
N PHE A 69 5.34 9.54 -4.25
CA PHE A 69 4.80 9.39 -2.89
C PHE A 69 3.26 9.39 -2.83
N VAL A 70 2.61 10.17 -3.70
CA VAL A 70 1.14 10.16 -3.83
C VAL A 70 0.66 8.81 -4.38
N VAL A 71 1.31 8.30 -5.42
CA VAL A 71 1.02 6.97 -6.00
C VAL A 71 1.28 5.87 -4.97
N CYS A 72 2.38 5.95 -4.21
CA CYS A 72 2.67 5.02 -3.12
C CYS A 72 1.56 5.02 -2.06
N SER A 73 1.10 6.21 -1.66
CA SER A 73 0.03 6.36 -0.68
C SER A 73 -1.29 5.75 -1.16
N ALA A 74 -1.63 5.98 -2.43
CA ALA A 74 -2.81 5.39 -3.07
C ALA A 74 -2.69 3.86 -3.18
N ALA A 75 -1.53 3.35 -3.61
CA ALA A 75 -1.27 1.91 -3.72
C ALA A 75 -1.32 1.21 -2.34
N ALA A 76 -0.80 1.85 -1.29
CA ALA A 76 -0.87 1.35 0.08
C ALA A 76 -2.33 1.24 0.56
N LEU A 77 -3.16 2.24 0.28
CA LEU A 77 -4.59 2.22 0.59
C LEU A 77 -5.32 1.10 -0.17
N CYS A 78 -5.06 0.97 -1.48
CA CYS A 78 -5.63 -0.11 -2.30
C CYS A 78 -5.21 -1.49 -1.79
N HIS A 79 -3.93 -1.69 -1.46
CA HIS A 79 -3.44 -2.93 -0.86
C HIS A 79 -4.21 -3.28 0.42
N ARG A 80 -4.38 -2.32 1.34
CA ARG A 80 -5.11 -2.54 2.60
C ARG A 80 -6.57 -2.92 2.35
N TYR A 81 -7.23 -2.25 1.41
CA TYR A 81 -8.60 -2.57 1.02
C TYR A 81 -8.71 -4.01 0.50
N TYR A 82 -7.90 -4.37 -0.49
CA TYR A 82 -7.93 -5.73 -1.07
C TYR A 82 -7.47 -6.81 -0.10
N ALA A 83 -6.49 -6.56 0.76
CA ALA A 83 -6.04 -7.52 1.77
C ALA A 83 -7.14 -7.81 2.81
N THR A 84 -7.88 -6.78 3.23
CA THR A 84 -9.02 -6.91 4.14
C THR A 84 -10.19 -7.66 3.48
N ASP A 85 -10.49 -7.32 2.22
CA ASP A 85 -11.52 -8.03 1.45
C ASP A 85 -11.13 -9.50 1.23
N ALA A 86 -9.87 -9.81 0.90
CA ALA A 86 -9.40 -11.19 0.76
C ALA A 86 -9.65 -12.01 2.04
N MET A 87 -9.45 -11.41 3.20
CA MET A 87 -9.74 -12.03 4.50
C MET A 87 -11.23 -12.43 4.60
N SER A 88 -12.12 -11.55 4.17
CA SER A 88 -13.57 -11.78 4.18
C SER A 88 -14.01 -12.87 3.20
N TRP A 89 -13.43 -12.92 2.01
CA TRP A 89 -13.65 -13.99 1.04
C TRP A 89 -13.14 -15.34 1.55
N TYR A 90 -12.00 -15.36 2.23
CA TYR A 90 -11.45 -16.58 2.82
C TYR A 90 -12.34 -17.13 3.96
N ILE A 91 -12.87 -16.26 4.83
CA ILE A 91 -13.85 -16.67 5.86
C ILE A 91 -15.13 -17.21 5.20
N SER A 92 -15.58 -16.58 4.11
CA SER A 92 -16.77 -17.00 3.38
C SER A 92 -16.58 -18.36 2.69
N LEU A 93 -15.38 -18.61 2.17
CA LEU A 93 -14.95 -19.91 1.64
C LEU A 93 -14.98 -20.98 2.73
N LEU A 94 -14.39 -20.75 3.91
CA LEU A 94 -14.41 -21.69 5.03
C LEU A 94 -15.84 -22.04 5.47
N ARG A 95 -16.75 -21.05 5.49
CA ARG A 95 -18.17 -21.29 5.80
C ARG A 95 -18.93 -22.05 4.71
N ALA A 96 -18.47 -21.98 3.45
CA ALA A 96 -19.03 -22.76 2.35
C ALA A 96 -18.51 -24.20 2.39
N GLU A 97 -17.23 -24.39 2.72
CA GLU A 97 -16.61 -25.70 2.93
C GLU A 97 -17.27 -26.47 4.08
N SER A 98 -17.61 -25.82 5.19
CA SER A 98 -18.32 -26.47 6.30
C SER A 98 -19.76 -26.90 5.97
N LYS A 99 -20.36 -26.32 4.92
CA LYS A 99 -21.71 -26.66 4.43
C LYS A 99 -21.69 -27.64 3.24
N ASP A 100 -20.51 -28.07 2.79
CA ASP A 100 -20.29 -28.92 1.61
C ASP A 100 -20.96 -28.41 0.32
N ASP A 101 -21.09 -27.08 0.18
CA ASP A 101 -21.71 -26.43 -0.98
C ASP A 101 -20.66 -26.22 -2.08
N LYS A 102 -20.47 -27.24 -2.92
CA LYS A 102 -19.45 -27.26 -3.98
C LYS A 102 -19.53 -26.09 -4.96
N LEU A 103 -20.74 -25.63 -5.30
CA LEU A 103 -20.92 -24.51 -6.24
C LEU A 103 -20.45 -23.20 -5.63
N LYS A 104 -20.74 -22.99 -4.35
CA LYS A 104 -20.30 -21.80 -3.62
C LYS A 104 -18.79 -21.82 -3.37
N ILE A 105 -18.23 -22.97 -2.98
CA ILE A 105 -16.78 -23.13 -2.74
C ILE A 105 -15.96 -22.69 -3.96
N GLU A 106 -16.33 -23.15 -5.16
CA GLU A 106 -15.58 -22.81 -6.38
C GLU A 106 -15.67 -21.31 -6.69
N LYS A 107 -16.86 -20.72 -6.56
CA LYS A 107 -17.07 -19.28 -6.79
C LYS A 107 -16.26 -18.41 -5.83
N GLU A 108 -16.28 -18.74 -4.54
CA GLU A 108 -15.55 -18.00 -3.50
C GLU A 108 -14.03 -18.15 -3.68
N ARG A 109 -13.55 -19.35 -4.07
CA ARG A 109 -12.14 -19.61 -4.36
C ARG A 109 -11.62 -18.76 -5.53
N ILE A 110 -12.38 -18.65 -6.61
CA ILE A 110 -12.03 -17.80 -7.77
C ILE A 110 -11.97 -16.32 -7.35
N GLY A 111 -12.96 -15.86 -6.57
CA GLY A 111 -13.01 -14.49 -6.05
C GLY A 111 -11.81 -14.15 -5.17
N LEU A 112 -11.50 -15.04 -4.23
CA LEU A 112 -10.33 -14.93 -3.35
C LEU A 112 -9.02 -14.81 -4.14
N HIS A 113 -8.80 -15.72 -5.10
CA HIS A 113 -7.55 -15.72 -5.88
C HIS A 113 -7.37 -14.43 -6.69
N LYS A 114 -8.48 -13.91 -7.24
CA LYS A 114 -8.48 -12.63 -7.97
C LYS A 114 -8.10 -11.46 -7.07
N ILE A 115 -8.69 -11.36 -5.87
CA ILE A 115 -8.40 -10.28 -4.93
C ILE A 115 -6.99 -10.37 -4.38
N LEU A 116 -6.49 -11.57 -4.06
CA LEU A 116 -5.10 -11.78 -3.64
C LEU A 116 -4.11 -11.30 -4.72
N ARG A 117 -4.42 -11.53 -6.00
CA ARG A 117 -3.60 -11.02 -7.10
C ARG A 117 -3.60 -9.49 -7.15
N PHE A 118 -4.75 -8.84 -6.99
CA PHE A 118 -4.82 -7.37 -6.92
C PHE A 118 -4.09 -6.80 -5.71
N SER A 119 -4.22 -7.44 -4.55
CA SER A 119 -3.49 -7.08 -3.34
C SER A 119 -1.98 -7.15 -3.58
N ARG A 120 -1.47 -8.27 -4.10
CA ARG A 120 -0.05 -8.44 -4.42
C ARG A 120 0.46 -7.39 -5.41
N LEU A 121 -0.29 -7.12 -6.48
CA LEU A 121 0.08 -6.10 -7.46
C LEU A 121 0.14 -4.71 -6.83
N SER A 122 -0.83 -4.38 -5.96
CA SER A 122 -0.86 -3.11 -5.24
C SER A 122 0.30 -2.97 -4.28
N LEU A 123 0.70 -4.06 -3.59
CA LEU A 123 1.86 -4.06 -2.70
C LEU A 123 3.17 -3.82 -3.46
N ILE A 124 3.38 -4.52 -4.58
CA ILE A 124 4.57 -4.33 -5.42
C ILE A 124 4.62 -2.90 -5.96
N ALA A 125 3.48 -2.37 -6.43
CA ALA A 125 3.40 -0.99 -6.90
C ALA A 125 3.74 0.01 -5.78
N CYS A 126 3.28 -0.23 -4.55
CA CYS A 126 3.60 0.57 -3.38
C CYS A 126 5.11 0.56 -3.08
N GLU A 127 5.75 -0.61 -2.98
CA GLU A 127 7.18 -0.71 -2.71
C GLU A 127 8.04 -0.03 -3.80
N VAL A 128 7.73 -0.29 -5.07
CA VAL A 128 8.48 0.27 -6.20
C VAL A 128 8.32 1.78 -6.26
N SER A 129 7.09 2.29 -6.11
CA SER A 129 6.84 3.74 -6.12
C SER A 129 7.46 4.45 -4.92
N PHE A 130 7.45 3.83 -3.73
CA PHE A 130 8.15 4.36 -2.56
C PHE A 130 9.65 4.45 -2.80
N GLY A 131 10.27 3.37 -3.28
CA GLY A 131 11.71 3.33 -3.57
C GLY A 131 12.12 4.37 -4.61
N ILE A 132 11.36 4.50 -5.70
CA ILE A 132 11.57 5.53 -6.72
C ILE A 132 11.41 6.94 -6.12
N GLY A 133 10.37 7.16 -5.31
CA GLY A 133 10.13 8.44 -4.65
C GLY A 133 11.29 8.88 -3.75
N VAL A 134 11.84 7.95 -2.97
CA VAL A 134 13.00 8.21 -2.10
C VAL A 134 14.24 8.56 -2.94
N ILE A 135 14.54 7.79 -3.98
CA ILE A 135 15.70 8.05 -4.85
C ILE A 135 15.59 9.42 -5.52
N LEU A 136 14.42 9.74 -6.10
CA LEU A 136 14.17 11.02 -6.74
C LEU A 136 14.25 12.18 -5.74
N PHE A 137 13.78 11.98 -4.51
CA PHE A 137 13.87 12.99 -3.46
C PHE A 137 15.32 13.29 -3.08
N PHE A 138 16.16 12.25 -2.88
CA PHE A 138 17.58 12.44 -2.61
C PHE A 138 18.30 13.13 -3.78
N LEU A 139 18.01 12.75 -5.03
CA LEU A 139 18.56 13.43 -6.20
C LEU A 139 18.11 14.89 -6.28
N ALA A 140 16.86 15.19 -5.95
CA ALA A 140 16.36 16.57 -5.91
C ALA A 140 17.08 17.40 -4.85
N ILE A 141 17.35 16.83 -3.67
CA ILE A 141 18.12 17.50 -2.61
C ILE A 141 19.60 17.70 -3.02
N LEU A 142 20.24 16.68 -3.60
CA LEU A 142 21.64 16.80 -4.02
C LEU A 142 21.83 17.88 -5.09
N ASN A 143 20.95 17.92 -6.09
CA ASN A 143 20.94 19.00 -7.09
C ASN A 143 20.49 20.36 -6.53
N PHE A 144 19.93 20.39 -5.32
CA PHE A 144 19.57 21.62 -4.63
C PHE A 144 20.75 22.18 -3.83
N ILE A 145 21.66 21.32 -3.36
CA ILE A 145 22.84 21.71 -2.56
C ILE A 145 24.06 22.03 -3.44
N TYR A 146 24.26 21.28 -4.52
CA TYR A 146 25.35 21.47 -5.50
C TYR A 146 24.90 22.31 -6.69
#